data_AF-A0A366MLX4-F1
#
_entry.id   AF-A0A366MLX4-F1
#
_cell.length_a   1.000
_cell.length_b   1.000
_cell.length_c   1.000
_cell.angle_alpha   90.00
_cell.angle_beta   90.00
_cell.angle_gamma   90.00
#
_symmetry.space_group_name_H-M   'P 1'
#
loop_
_entity.id
_entity.type
_entity.pdbx_description
1 polymer ?
#
loop_
_entity_poly.entity_id
_entity_poly.type
_entity_poly.pdbx_seq_one_letter_code
_entity_poly.pdbx_strand_id
1 'polypeptide(L)'
;MKQISIILIFFVNLIYAQSTEFYNPSFSCNNIKKDSVESLICTNSDLSKLDVELNEIYKKLLQIISEKKELIEEQREFLKDREVCTNEDCIKNIYKDRLYILNSIYKFLNVNLDDYKSEKIKYIDIKDFIYLYEVKSNLFTSKLLNIIDIFEKNNYILVEDGFLIRFYDVRLNNGIYYANTKTGKIKRVMGGIIDNWFIIENYTPRKIVVKILDGHSGLGYESIESITIKNNENTENKVILEAEYDMESGLCNRAEILGIIKAGNIEDFEYDETKKLLKINFIEQDCSNKKISNEKLVYDLKKDIFINSKDK
;
A
#
# COMPACT_ATOMS: atom_id res chain seq x y z
N MET A 1 -5.59 35.50 67.21
CA MET A 1 -4.58 35.20 66.17
C MET A 1 -4.56 33.73 65.70
N LYS A 2 -4.98 32.72 66.50
CA LYS A 2 -5.03 31.30 66.03
C LYS A 2 -6.17 30.97 65.05
N GLN A 3 -7.30 31.67 65.08
CA GLN A 3 -8.43 31.41 64.16
C GLN A 3 -8.20 31.91 62.72
N ILE A 4 -7.43 32.99 62.54
CA ILE A 4 -7.14 33.55 61.20
C ILE A 4 -6.18 32.64 60.43
N SER A 5 -5.25 31.94 61.12
CA SER A 5 -4.34 30.97 60.48
C SER A 5 -5.04 29.70 59.98
N ILE A 6 -6.16 29.28 60.57
CA ILE A 6 -6.88 28.07 60.14
C ILE A 6 -7.69 28.33 58.85
N ILE A 7 -8.23 29.54 58.69
CA ILE A 7 -8.98 29.94 57.49
C ILE A 7 -8.04 30.08 56.28
N LEU A 8 -6.81 30.55 56.50
CA LEU A 8 -5.79 30.67 55.45
C LEU A 8 -5.26 29.30 54.95
N ILE A 9 -5.22 28.28 55.81
CA ILE A 9 -4.83 26.92 55.40
C ILE A 9 -5.95 26.24 54.59
N PHE A 10 -7.22 26.60 54.83
CA PHE A 10 -8.35 26.09 54.03
C PHE A 10 -8.41 26.73 52.63
N PHE A 11 -8.07 28.02 52.51
CA PHE A 11 -8.05 28.72 51.21
C PHE A 11 -6.88 28.31 50.30
N VAL A 12 -5.73 27.91 50.86
CA VAL A 12 -4.57 27.45 50.05
C VAL A 12 -4.81 26.06 49.44
N ASN A 13 -5.68 25.22 50.04
CA ASN A 13 -6.04 23.91 49.48
C ASN A 13 -7.11 23.98 48.36
N LEU A 14 -7.83 25.09 48.21
CA LEU A 14 -8.84 25.29 47.15
C LEU A 14 -8.22 25.66 45.79
N ILE A 15 -6.92 25.97 45.73
CA ILE A 15 -6.23 26.42 44.51
C ILE A 15 -5.61 25.24 43.72
N TYR A 16 -5.64 24.02 44.28
CA TYR A 16 -5.16 22.80 43.59
C TYR A 16 -6.28 21.94 43.01
N ALA A 17 -7.51 22.45 42.90
CA ALA A 17 -8.51 21.82 42.05
C ALA A 17 -8.12 22.04 40.58
N GLN A 18 -7.22 21.18 40.06
CA GLN A 18 -7.07 21.02 38.62
C GLN A 18 -8.47 20.79 38.05
N SER A 19 -8.88 21.64 37.11
CA SER A 19 -10.10 21.45 36.35
C SER A 19 -10.00 20.11 35.64
N THR A 20 -10.61 19.07 36.20
CA THR A 20 -10.82 17.82 35.50
C THR A 20 -11.82 18.14 34.38
N GLU A 21 -11.32 18.30 33.17
CA GLU A 21 -12.18 18.37 31.99
C GLU A 21 -12.94 17.05 31.90
N PHE A 22 -14.19 17.07 32.33
CA PHE A 22 -15.10 15.96 32.15
C PHE A 22 -15.54 15.96 30.68
N TYR A 23 -14.84 15.16 29.86
CA TYR A 23 -15.29 14.88 28.51
C TYR A 23 -16.51 13.97 28.61
N ASN A 24 -17.65 14.44 28.10
CA ASN A 24 -18.77 13.56 27.83
C ASN A 24 -18.55 12.93 26.46
N PRO A 25 -18.75 11.61 26.30
CA PRO A 25 -18.65 10.98 25.00
C PRO A 25 -19.73 11.52 24.05
N SER A 26 -19.65 11.15 22.78
CA SER A 26 -20.58 11.62 21.76
C SER A 26 -22.01 11.08 21.90
N PHE A 27 -22.27 10.24 22.91
CA PHE A 27 -23.55 9.64 23.26
C PHE A 27 -23.91 9.89 24.74
N SER A 28 -25.16 9.62 25.11
CA SER A 28 -25.65 9.85 26.48
C SER A 28 -25.23 8.74 27.44
N CYS A 29 -24.64 9.13 28.58
CA CYS A 29 -24.24 8.21 29.65
C CYS A 29 -25.38 7.77 30.59
N ASN A 30 -26.59 8.28 30.41
CA ASN A 30 -27.65 8.17 31.44
C ASN A 30 -28.27 6.76 31.57
N ASN A 31 -28.20 5.90 30.55
CA ASN A 31 -28.89 4.61 30.51
C ASN A 31 -28.04 3.50 29.86
N ILE A 32 -26.80 3.35 30.33
CA ILE A 32 -25.87 2.37 29.78
C ILE A 32 -25.87 1.10 30.63
N LYS A 33 -25.74 -0.05 29.96
CA LYS A 33 -25.59 -1.33 30.63
C LYS A 33 -24.28 -1.35 31.43
N LYS A 34 -24.37 -1.70 32.71
CA LYS A 34 -23.20 -1.87 33.56
C LYS A 34 -22.21 -2.86 32.93
N ASP A 35 -20.92 -2.53 33.03
CA ASP A 35 -19.80 -3.33 32.51
C ASP A 35 -19.80 -3.47 30.97
N SER A 36 -20.54 -2.62 30.24
CA SER A 36 -20.40 -2.50 28.79
C SER A 36 -19.22 -1.63 28.39
N VAL A 37 -18.85 -1.68 27.10
CA VAL A 37 -17.84 -0.79 26.53
C VAL A 37 -18.22 0.68 26.70
N GLU A 38 -19.49 1.04 26.52
CA GLU A 38 -19.96 2.40 26.74
C GLU A 38 -19.87 2.82 28.20
N SER A 39 -20.01 1.89 29.15
CA SER A 39 -19.80 2.19 30.57
C SER A 39 -18.35 2.59 30.82
N LEU A 40 -17.40 1.86 30.23
CA LEU A 40 -15.97 2.17 30.33
C LEU A 40 -15.65 3.52 29.70
N ILE A 41 -16.21 3.80 28.52
CA ILE A 41 -16.05 5.09 27.84
C ILE A 41 -16.58 6.24 28.72
N CYS A 42 -17.79 6.11 29.28
CA CYS A 42 -18.41 7.16 30.10
C CYS A 42 -17.66 7.48 31.40
N THR A 43 -16.93 6.51 31.95
CA THR A 43 -16.17 6.66 33.20
C THR A 43 -14.71 7.05 32.98
N ASN A 44 -14.23 7.02 31.73
CA ASN A 44 -12.85 7.32 31.39
C ASN A 44 -12.77 8.53 30.45
N SER A 45 -12.16 9.61 30.94
CA SER A 45 -12.07 10.88 30.21
C SER A 45 -11.29 10.77 28.90
N ASP A 46 -10.24 9.96 28.85
CA ASP A 46 -9.43 9.77 27.64
C ASP A 46 -10.24 9.04 26.56
N LEU A 47 -10.98 8.00 26.95
CA LEU A 47 -11.84 7.26 26.03
C LEU A 47 -13.01 8.13 25.54
N SER A 48 -13.61 8.92 26.43
CA SER A 48 -14.64 9.89 26.08
C SER A 48 -14.14 10.93 25.08
N LYS A 49 -12.92 11.43 25.26
CA LYS A 49 -12.30 12.36 24.31
C LYS A 49 -12.08 11.72 22.94
N LEU A 50 -11.53 10.52 22.88
CA LEU A 50 -11.34 9.79 21.63
C LEU A 50 -12.68 9.51 20.91
N ASP A 51 -13.75 9.20 21.66
CA ASP A 51 -15.10 9.04 21.12
C ASP A 51 -15.62 10.31 20.43
N VAL A 52 -15.43 11.46 21.09
CA VAL A 52 -15.81 12.77 20.56
C VAL A 52 -15.02 13.08 19.28
N GLU A 53 -13.70 12.96 19.31
CA GLU A 53 -12.83 13.20 18.15
C GLU A 53 -13.23 12.31 16.95
N LEU A 54 -13.53 11.04 17.21
CA LEU A 54 -13.94 10.07 16.19
C LEU A 54 -15.27 10.48 15.56
N ASN A 55 -16.26 10.84 16.38
CA ASN A 55 -17.56 11.30 15.90
C ASN A 55 -17.46 12.61 15.11
N GLU A 56 -16.59 13.54 15.51
CA GLU A 56 -16.37 14.78 14.78
C GLU A 56 -15.81 14.52 13.37
N ILE A 57 -14.76 13.71 13.25
CA ILE A 57 -14.19 13.40 11.93
C ILE A 57 -15.17 12.60 11.07
N TYR A 58 -15.94 11.67 11.66
CA TYR A 58 -16.99 10.94 10.98
C TYR A 58 -18.08 11.87 10.42
N LYS A 59 -18.53 12.85 11.21
CA LYS A 59 -19.51 13.87 10.76
C LYS A 59 -18.95 14.75 9.64
N LYS A 60 -17.69 15.17 9.74
CA LYS A 60 -17.01 15.93 8.67
C LYS A 60 -16.98 15.12 7.37
N LEU A 61 -16.66 13.83 7.44
CA LEU A 61 -16.67 12.94 6.28
C LEU A 61 -18.05 12.78 5.66
N LEU A 62 -19.10 12.61 6.45
CA LEU A 62 -20.49 12.52 5.97
C LEU A 62 -20.96 13.75 5.18
N GLN A 63 -20.32 14.91 5.39
CA GLN A 63 -20.63 16.14 4.66
C GLN A 63 -19.99 16.17 3.27
N ILE A 64 -18.80 15.59 3.12
CA ILE A 64 -17.98 15.73 1.91
C ILE A 64 -17.96 14.49 1.02
N ILE A 65 -18.32 13.32 1.55
CA ILE A 65 -18.27 12.06 0.80
C ILE A 65 -19.56 11.80 0.02
N SER A 66 -19.40 11.23 -1.19
CA SER A 66 -20.51 10.83 -2.04
C SER A 66 -21.10 9.49 -1.61
N GLU A 67 -20.23 8.55 -1.22
CA GLU A 67 -20.49 7.18 -0.77
C GLU A 67 -20.92 7.14 0.70
N LYS A 68 -21.94 7.93 1.07
CA LYS A 68 -22.38 8.07 2.47
C LYS A 68 -22.89 6.77 3.06
N LYS A 69 -23.53 5.93 2.24
CA LYS A 69 -24.12 4.66 2.69
C LYS A 69 -23.04 3.71 3.17
N GLU A 70 -21.97 3.58 2.40
CA GLU A 70 -20.81 2.75 2.67
C GLU A 70 -20.10 3.23 3.94
N LEU A 71 -19.88 4.55 4.09
CA LEU A 71 -19.30 5.11 5.32
C LEU A 71 -20.15 4.82 6.57
N ILE A 72 -21.48 4.89 6.45
CA ILE A 72 -22.41 4.56 7.54
C ILE A 72 -22.34 3.07 7.88
N GLU A 73 -22.28 2.19 6.88
CA GLU A 73 -22.16 0.74 7.06
C GLU A 73 -20.84 0.38 7.76
N GLU A 74 -19.71 0.89 7.29
CA GLU A 74 -18.41 0.69 7.94
C GLU A 74 -18.38 1.22 9.38
N GLN A 75 -19.02 2.36 9.64
CA GLN A 75 -19.08 2.90 11.00
C GLN A 75 -19.92 2.00 11.92
N ARG A 76 -20.99 1.39 11.42
CA ARG A 76 -21.79 0.42 12.18
C ARG A 76 -21.02 -0.88 12.43
N GLU A 77 -20.22 -1.34 11.48
CA GLU A 77 -19.34 -2.49 11.66
C GLU A 77 -18.27 -2.22 12.71
N PHE A 78 -17.59 -1.07 12.62
CA PHE A 78 -16.65 -0.62 13.65
C PHE A 78 -17.27 -0.62 15.06
N LEU A 79 -18.50 -0.12 15.20
CA LEU A 79 -19.18 -0.13 16.51
C LEU A 79 -19.44 -1.56 17.02
N LYS A 80 -19.70 -2.53 16.15
CA LYS A 80 -19.81 -3.95 16.54
C LYS A 80 -18.46 -4.53 16.96
N ASP A 81 -17.40 -4.22 16.22
CA ASP A 81 -16.05 -4.70 16.54
C ASP A 81 -15.55 -4.13 17.87
N ARG A 82 -15.90 -2.87 18.16
CA ARG A 82 -15.63 -2.21 19.44
C ARG A 82 -16.22 -2.98 20.62
N GLU A 83 -17.43 -3.54 20.48
CA GLU A 83 -18.09 -4.31 21.56
C GLU A 83 -17.32 -5.57 21.98
N VAL A 84 -16.33 -6.02 21.18
CA VAL A 84 -15.47 -7.16 21.53
C VAL A 84 -14.43 -6.78 22.60
N CYS A 85 -14.16 -5.49 22.80
CA CYS A 85 -13.17 -5.04 23.76
C CYS A 85 -13.58 -5.29 25.22
N THR A 86 -12.62 -5.75 26.01
CA THR A 86 -12.84 -6.11 27.43
C THR A 86 -12.17 -5.16 28.42
N ASN A 87 -11.37 -4.20 27.95
CA ASN A 87 -10.66 -3.23 28.79
C ASN A 87 -10.38 -1.92 28.05
N GLU A 88 -9.90 -0.92 28.79
CA GLU A 88 -9.63 0.42 28.28
C GLU A 88 -8.57 0.46 27.18
N ASP A 89 -7.49 -0.33 27.29
CA ASP A 89 -6.43 -0.37 26.30
C ASP A 89 -6.92 -0.90 24.95
N CYS A 90 -7.78 -1.91 24.95
CA CYS A 90 -8.43 -2.40 23.73
C CYS A 90 -9.27 -1.30 23.07
N ILE A 91 -10.12 -0.62 23.85
CA ILE A 91 -10.97 0.47 23.34
C ILE A 91 -10.11 1.61 22.79
N LYS A 92 -9.04 1.96 23.50
CA LYS A 92 -8.10 3.01 23.09
C LYS A 92 -7.43 2.67 21.76
N ASN A 93 -7.00 1.43 21.58
CA ASN A 93 -6.36 0.98 20.35
C ASN A 93 -7.34 1.00 19.17
N ILE A 94 -8.52 0.38 19.31
CA ILE A 94 -9.50 0.35 18.22
C ILE A 94 -10.02 1.76 17.86
N TYR A 95 -10.10 2.67 18.84
CA TYR A 95 -10.46 4.08 18.60
C TYR A 95 -9.36 4.83 17.87
N LYS A 96 -8.11 4.71 18.30
CA LYS A 96 -6.97 5.29 17.59
C LYS A 96 -6.88 4.79 16.16
N ASP A 97 -7.14 3.50 15.97
CA ASP A 97 -7.10 2.92 14.64
C ASP A 97 -8.17 3.50 13.74
N ARG A 98 -9.43 3.52 14.22
CA ARG A 98 -10.53 4.11 13.47
C ARG A 98 -10.33 5.61 13.22
N LEU A 99 -9.83 6.36 14.20
CA LEU A 99 -9.48 7.77 14.05
C LEU A 99 -8.45 7.98 12.95
N TYR A 100 -7.41 7.15 12.88
CA TYR A 100 -6.41 7.25 11.84
C TYR A 100 -7.05 7.03 10.46
N ILE A 101 -7.88 6.00 10.29
CA ILE A 101 -8.58 5.73 9.02
C ILE A 101 -9.41 6.94 8.61
N LEU A 102 -10.30 7.42 9.48
CA LEU A 102 -11.22 8.52 9.16
C LEU A 102 -10.46 9.81 8.85
N ASN A 103 -9.39 10.12 9.61
CA ASN A 103 -8.55 11.28 9.33
C ASN A 103 -7.80 11.15 8.00
N SER A 104 -7.32 9.95 7.67
CA SER A 104 -6.64 9.68 6.40
C SER A 104 -7.60 9.82 5.22
N ILE A 105 -8.82 9.30 5.33
CA ILE A 105 -9.89 9.51 4.34
C ILE A 105 -10.19 11.01 4.23
N TYR A 106 -10.36 11.72 5.34
CA TYR A 106 -10.72 13.13 5.33
C TYR A 106 -9.61 14.00 4.71
N LYS A 107 -8.35 13.74 5.06
CA LYS A 107 -7.17 14.36 4.47
C LYS A 107 -7.16 14.12 2.96
N PHE A 108 -7.31 12.87 2.53
CA PHE A 108 -7.36 12.46 1.14
C PHE A 108 -8.48 13.16 0.35
N LEU A 109 -9.68 13.27 0.94
CA LEU A 109 -10.83 13.93 0.31
C LEU A 109 -10.69 15.44 0.18
N ASN A 110 -9.91 16.08 1.05
CA ASN A 110 -9.70 17.53 1.04
C ASN A 110 -8.37 17.94 0.37
N VAL A 111 -7.67 17.01 -0.30
CA VAL A 111 -6.52 17.36 -1.13
C VAL A 111 -7.00 18.13 -2.37
N ASN A 112 -6.44 19.31 -2.61
CA ASN A 112 -6.62 20.01 -3.88
C ASN A 112 -5.77 19.33 -4.97
N LEU A 113 -6.40 18.95 -6.08
CA LEU A 113 -5.72 18.30 -7.21
C LEU A 113 -4.68 19.20 -7.89
N ASP A 114 -4.78 20.52 -7.74
CA ASP A 114 -3.77 21.46 -8.25
C ASP A 114 -2.49 21.45 -7.40
N ASP A 115 -2.58 21.09 -6.11
CA ASP A 115 -1.42 20.88 -5.24
C ASP A 115 -0.64 19.60 -5.60
N TYR A 116 -1.29 18.64 -6.29
CA TYR A 116 -0.66 17.41 -6.79
C TYR A 116 0.24 17.67 -7.99
N LYS A 117 -0.17 18.56 -8.91
CA LYS A 117 0.59 18.87 -10.14
C LYS A 117 1.83 19.74 -9.88
N SER A 118 1.96 20.33 -8.70
CA SER A 118 2.98 21.34 -8.39
C SER A 118 4.20 20.81 -7.61
N GLU A 119 4.46 19.49 -7.65
CA GLU A 119 5.55 18.79 -6.93
C GLU A 119 5.51 18.92 -5.38
N LYS A 120 4.59 19.72 -4.84
CA LYS A 120 4.51 20.07 -3.42
C LYS A 120 3.92 18.95 -2.57
N ILE A 121 3.07 18.11 -3.17
CA ILE A 121 2.59 16.85 -2.59
C ILE A 121 3.34 15.73 -3.32
N LYS A 122 4.54 15.41 -2.85
CA LYS A 122 5.42 14.50 -3.60
C LYS A 122 4.83 13.11 -3.79
N TYR A 123 4.06 12.64 -2.82
CA TYR A 123 3.34 11.37 -2.83
C TYR A 123 2.22 11.55 -1.81
N ILE A 124 1.03 11.02 -2.03
CA ILE A 124 0.17 10.66 -0.89
C ILE A 124 1.09 9.93 0.08
N ASP A 125 1.17 10.37 1.35
CA ASP A 125 2.05 9.74 2.33
C ASP A 125 1.72 8.25 2.29
N ILE A 126 2.63 7.46 1.72
CA ILE A 126 2.36 6.05 1.39
C ILE A 126 2.00 5.31 2.70
N LYS A 127 2.36 5.88 3.86
CA LYS A 127 1.86 5.49 5.19
C LYS A 127 0.33 5.51 5.30
N ASP A 128 -0.32 6.59 4.89
CA ASP A 128 -1.78 6.74 4.93
C ASP A 128 -2.44 5.74 3.98
N PHE A 129 -1.84 5.53 2.80
CA PHE A 129 -2.30 4.52 1.84
C PHE A 129 -2.17 3.08 2.37
N ILE A 130 -1.02 2.74 2.95
CA ILE A 130 -0.72 1.41 3.52
C ILE A 130 -1.60 1.12 4.73
N TYR A 131 -1.80 2.09 5.59
CA TYR A 131 -2.62 1.89 6.77
C TYR A 131 -4.10 1.70 6.40
N LEU A 132 -4.60 2.48 5.43
CA LEU A 132 -5.94 2.26 4.88
C LEU A 132 -6.09 0.87 4.22
N TYR A 133 -5.01 0.34 3.62
CA TYR A 133 -4.90 -1.04 3.12
C TYR A 133 -5.01 -2.08 4.25
N GLU A 134 -4.31 -1.88 5.37
CA GLU A 134 -4.29 -2.82 6.50
C GLU A 134 -5.66 -2.89 7.21
N VAL A 135 -6.41 -1.77 7.24
CA VAL A 135 -7.69 -1.69 7.98
C VAL A 135 -8.94 -1.91 7.11
N LYS A 136 -8.80 -2.38 5.86
CA LYS A 136 -9.91 -2.89 5.00
C LYS A 136 -11.12 -1.93 4.84
N SER A 137 -10.90 -0.63 4.64
CA SER A 137 -12.01 0.29 4.32
C SER A 137 -12.43 0.14 2.85
N ASN A 138 -13.64 -0.37 2.60
CA ASN A 138 -14.24 -0.54 1.27
C ASN A 138 -14.46 0.81 0.56
N LEU A 139 -14.75 1.84 1.34
CA LEU A 139 -14.95 3.22 0.93
C LEU A 139 -13.71 3.83 0.24
N PHE A 140 -12.51 3.43 0.67
CA PHE A 140 -11.27 3.90 0.07
C PHE A 140 -11.03 3.25 -1.29
N THR A 141 -11.29 1.95 -1.43
CA THR A 141 -11.05 1.21 -2.68
C THR A 141 -11.91 1.72 -3.84
N SER A 142 -13.15 2.15 -3.59
CA SER A 142 -14.01 2.74 -4.62
C SER A 142 -13.50 4.09 -5.13
N LYS A 143 -12.90 4.92 -4.25
CA LYS A 143 -12.39 6.24 -4.61
C LYS A 143 -10.95 6.24 -5.09
N LEU A 144 -10.15 5.25 -4.66
CA LEU A 144 -8.84 4.94 -5.22
C LEU A 144 -8.92 4.77 -6.74
N LEU A 145 -10.01 4.18 -7.25
CA LEU A 145 -10.26 4.06 -8.69
C LEU A 145 -10.32 5.39 -9.45
N ASN A 146 -10.86 6.44 -8.84
CA ASN A 146 -10.94 7.77 -9.48
C ASN A 146 -9.59 8.50 -9.48
N ILE A 147 -8.67 8.13 -8.57
CA ILE A 147 -7.31 8.70 -8.48
C ILE A 147 -6.30 7.86 -9.26
N ILE A 148 -6.61 6.60 -9.54
CA ILE A 148 -5.79 5.78 -10.43
C ILE A 148 -5.65 6.41 -11.82
N ASP A 149 -6.64 7.19 -12.28
CA ASP A 149 -6.50 8.03 -13.49
C ASP A 149 -5.47 9.19 -13.35
N ILE A 150 -5.05 9.53 -12.13
CA ILE A 150 -4.03 10.55 -11.80
C ILE A 150 -2.63 9.91 -11.69
N PHE A 151 -2.54 8.64 -11.31
CA PHE A 151 -1.30 7.88 -11.41
C PHE A 151 -1.06 7.53 -12.88
N GLU A 152 0.18 7.66 -13.37
CA GLU A 152 0.51 7.31 -14.74
C GLU A 152 -0.04 5.91 -15.07
N LYS A 153 -0.74 5.76 -16.21
CA LYS A 153 -1.30 4.48 -16.72
C LYS A 153 -0.29 3.32 -16.68
N ASN A 154 0.99 3.62 -16.60
CA ASN A 154 2.09 2.67 -16.51
C ASN A 154 2.18 1.96 -15.14
N ASN A 155 1.47 2.40 -14.10
CA ASN A 155 1.57 1.85 -12.74
C ASN A 155 0.43 0.92 -12.33
N TYR A 156 -0.62 0.79 -13.16
CA TYR A 156 -1.72 -0.14 -12.89
C TYR A 156 -2.23 -0.82 -14.16
N ILE A 157 -2.85 -1.98 -13.98
CA ILE A 157 -3.51 -2.74 -15.04
C ILE A 157 -4.95 -2.99 -14.62
N LEU A 158 -5.92 -2.56 -15.44
CA LEU A 158 -7.34 -2.87 -15.20
C LEU A 158 -7.61 -4.37 -15.36
N VAL A 159 -8.41 -4.92 -14.44
CA VAL A 159 -8.88 -6.30 -14.50
C VAL A 159 -10.39 -6.37 -14.28
N GLU A 160 -11.00 -7.54 -14.53
CA GLU A 160 -12.46 -7.70 -14.59
C GLU A 160 -13.19 -7.23 -13.31
N ASP A 161 -12.61 -7.48 -12.14
CA ASP A 161 -13.19 -7.18 -10.83
C ASP A 161 -12.25 -6.32 -9.96
N GLY A 162 -11.31 -5.61 -10.60
CA GLY A 162 -10.17 -5.07 -9.87
C GLY A 162 -9.14 -4.35 -10.72
N PHE A 163 -7.95 -4.20 -10.15
CA PHE A 163 -6.77 -3.73 -10.84
C PHE A 163 -5.51 -4.36 -10.23
N LEU A 164 -4.48 -4.54 -11.04
CA LEU A 164 -3.13 -4.82 -10.55
C LEU A 164 -2.41 -3.49 -10.35
N ILE A 165 -1.63 -3.39 -9.29
CA ILE A 165 -0.84 -2.22 -8.94
C ILE A 165 0.60 -2.65 -8.74
N ARG A 166 1.52 -1.90 -9.32
CA ARG A 166 2.93 -1.99 -8.97
C ARG A 166 3.23 -1.10 -7.76
N PHE A 167 3.86 -1.67 -6.73
CA PHE A 167 4.37 -0.91 -5.59
C PHE A 167 5.90 -0.95 -5.50
N TYR A 168 6.47 0.21 -5.21
CA TYR A 168 7.87 0.38 -4.76
C TYR A 168 7.85 0.99 -3.35
N ASP A 169 7.81 0.15 -2.31
CA ASP A 169 7.85 0.62 -0.92
C ASP A 169 8.49 -0.46 -0.02
N VAL A 170 9.36 -0.01 0.89
CA VAL A 170 10.13 -0.87 1.80
C VAL A 170 9.24 -1.63 2.79
N ARG A 171 8.05 -1.10 3.11
CA ARG A 171 7.14 -1.68 4.13
C ARG A 171 6.15 -2.66 3.55
N LEU A 172 5.59 -2.37 2.38
CA LEU A 172 4.75 -3.35 1.67
C LEU A 172 5.57 -4.49 1.08
N ASN A 173 6.88 -4.29 0.91
CA ASN A 173 7.76 -5.01 0.03
C ASN A 173 7.40 -4.74 -1.44
N ASN A 174 8.44 -4.59 -2.27
CA ASN A 174 8.25 -4.32 -3.69
C ASN A 174 7.49 -5.48 -4.36
N GLY A 175 6.60 -5.16 -5.31
CA GLY A 175 5.89 -6.20 -6.05
C GLY A 175 4.61 -5.76 -6.74
N ILE A 176 3.82 -6.76 -7.13
CA ILE A 176 2.52 -6.61 -7.78
C ILE A 176 1.43 -7.00 -6.81
N TYR A 177 0.41 -6.14 -6.73
CA TYR A 177 -0.73 -6.30 -5.84
C TYR A 177 -2.00 -6.29 -6.66
N TYR A 178 -2.89 -7.23 -6.39
CA TYR A 178 -4.24 -7.24 -6.91
C TYR A 178 -5.17 -6.55 -5.92
N ALA A 179 -5.91 -5.54 -6.38
CA ALA A 179 -6.94 -4.85 -5.62
C ALA A 179 -8.32 -5.19 -6.20
N ASN A 180 -9.17 -5.83 -5.39
CA ASN A 180 -10.54 -6.16 -5.75
C ASN A 180 -11.45 -4.96 -5.47
N THR A 181 -12.12 -4.46 -6.51
CA THR A 181 -12.96 -3.27 -6.40
C THR A 181 -14.31 -3.54 -5.75
N LYS A 182 -14.78 -4.79 -5.78
CA LYS A 182 -16.05 -5.19 -5.17
C LYS A 182 -15.94 -5.41 -3.66
N THR A 183 -14.82 -5.95 -3.20
CA THR A 183 -14.63 -6.40 -1.81
C THR A 183 -13.64 -5.54 -1.04
N GLY A 184 -13.01 -4.55 -1.68
CA GLY A 184 -11.99 -3.71 -1.07
C GLY A 184 -10.67 -4.42 -0.75
N LYS A 185 -10.58 -5.75 -0.92
CA LYS A 185 -9.41 -6.55 -0.54
C LYS A 185 -8.27 -6.36 -1.51
N ILE A 186 -7.07 -6.22 -0.98
CA ILE A 186 -5.85 -6.14 -1.77
C ILE A 186 -4.89 -7.26 -1.35
N LYS A 187 -4.35 -8.01 -2.31
CA LYS A 187 -3.50 -9.18 -2.11
C LYS A 187 -2.21 -9.03 -2.91
N ARG A 188 -1.05 -9.33 -2.30
CA ARG A 188 0.21 -9.44 -3.03
C ARG A 188 0.13 -10.64 -3.97
N VAL A 189 0.30 -10.39 -5.27
CA VAL A 189 0.35 -11.39 -6.33
C VAL A 189 1.79 -11.86 -6.53
N MET A 190 2.74 -10.93 -6.46
CA MET A 190 4.15 -11.21 -6.66
C MET A 190 5.03 -10.24 -5.88
N GLY A 191 6.21 -10.70 -5.47
CA GLY A 191 7.26 -9.85 -4.91
C GLY A 191 8.38 -9.54 -5.90
N GLY A 192 9.26 -8.62 -5.52
CA GLY A 192 10.40 -8.18 -6.33
C GLY A 192 10.27 -6.73 -6.76
N ILE A 193 11.39 -6.10 -7.14
CA ILE A 193 11.40 -4.72 -7.64
C ILE A 193 10.97 -4.76 -9.10
N ILE A 194 9.76 -4.29 -9.42
CA ILE A 194 9.16 -4.43 -10.76
C ILE A 194 9.54 -3.26 -11.66
N ASP A 195 10.71 -3.28 -12.29
CA ASP A 195 11.23 -2.17 -13.12
C ASP A 195 10.25 -1.70 -14.21
N ASN A 196 9.64 -2.65 -14.94
CA ASN A 196 8.70 -2.37 -16.02
C ASN A 196 7.76 -3.58 -16.23
N TRP A 197 6.62 -3.38 -16.89
CA TRP A 197 5.64 -4.44 -17.17
C TRP A 197 4.74 -4.13 -18.37
N PHE A 198 4.14 -5.15 -18.96
CA PHE A 198 3.09 -4.99 -19.96
C PHE A 198 2.10 -6.16 -19.94
N ILE A 199 0.91 -5.91 -20.51
CA ILE A 199 -0.17 -6.89 -20.59
C ILE A 199 -0.08 -7.66 -21.90
N ILE A 200 -0.12 -8.99 -21.83
CA ILE A 200 -0.16 -9.84 -23.03
C ILE A 200 -1.61 -10.14 -23.41
N GLU A 201 -2.44 -10.42 -22.40
CA GLU A 201 -3.83 -10.83 -22.53
C GLU A 201 -4.72 -10.13 -21.51
N ASN A 202 -5.83 -9.55 -21.97
CA ASN A 202 -6.70 -8.73 -21.11
C ASN A 202 -7.72 -9.55 -20.31
N TYR A 203 -7.78 -10.88 -20.45
CA TYR A 203 -8.83 -11.73 -19.84
C TYR A 203 -8.25 -12.93 -19.08
N THR A 204 -8.99 -13.43 -18.10
CA THR A 204 -8.56 -14.51 -17.19
C THR A 204 -8.50 -15.88 -17.89
N PRO A 205 -7.39 -16.64 -17.80
CA PRO A 205 -6.15 -16.34 -17.09
C PRO A 205 -5.36 -15.23 -17.79
N ARG A 206 -5.01 -14.17 -17.05
CA ARG A 206 -4.29 -13.02 -17.60
C ARG A 206 -2.81 -13.31 -17.55
N LYS A 207 -2.14 -13.13 -18.69
CA LYS A 207 -0.68 -13.18 -18.78
C LYS A 207 -0.11 -11.77 -18.82
N ILE A 208 0.80 -11.46 -17.91
CA ILE A 208 1.60 -10.24 -17.91
C ILE A 208 3.07 -10.61 -18.10
N VAL A 209 3.85 -9.71 -18.67
CA VAL A 209 5.31 -9.80 -18.62
C VAL A 209 5.83 -8.67 -17.77
N VAL A 210 6.79 -8.98 -16.93
CA VAL A 210 7.42 -8.05 -16.01
C VAL A 210 8.92 -8.14 -16.13
N LYS A 211 9.61 -7.04 -15.89
CA LYS A 211 11.03 -7.05 -15.54
C LYS A 211 11.15 -6.90 -14.03
N ILE A 212 11.85 -7.83 -13.42
CA ILE A 212 12.09 -7.87 -11.99
C ILE A 212 13.56 -7.62 -11.75
N LEU A 213 13.85 -6.84 -10.72
CA LEU A 213 15.17 -6.62 -10.17
C LEU A 213 15.20 -7.23 -8.76
N ASP A 214 16.27 -7.94 -8.47
CA ASP A 214 16.59 -8.45 -7.15
C ASP A 214 18.10 -8.28 -6.88
N GLY A 215 18.51 -8.43 -5.63
CA GLY A 215 19.92 -8.34 -5.29
C GLY A 215 20.23 -8.77 -3.86
N HIS A 216 21.31 -9.52 -3.71
CA HIS A 216 21.81 -9.95 -2.41
C HIS A 216 23.33 -10.11 -2.41
N SER A 217 23.97 -9.74 -1.29
CA SER A 217 25.40 -10.01 -1.05
C SER A 217 26.36 -9.55 -2.16
N GLY A 218 26.11 -8.39 -2.76
CA GLY A 218 26.96 -7.82 -3.83
C GLY A 218 26.57 -8.24 -5.24
N LEU A 219 25.65 -9.21 -5.38
CA LEU A 219 25.09 -9.65 -6.66
C LEU A 219 23.73 -9.00 -6.91
N GLY A 220 23.52 -8.55 -8.15
CA GLY A 220 22.25 -8.14 -8.69
C GLY A 220 21.73 -9.17 -9.68
N TYR A 221 20.42 -9.30 -9.73
CA TYR A 221 19.70 -10.20 -10.62
C TYR A 221 18.63 -9.40 -11.35
N GLU A 222 18.56 -9.55 -12.66
CA GLU A 222 17.44 -9.04 -13.47
C GLU A 222 16.80 -10.19 -14.23
N SER A 223 15.48 -10.27 -14.19
CA SER A 223 14.75 -11.23 -14.99
C SER A 223 13.63 -10.56 -15.78
N ILE A 224 13.34 -11.08 -16.96
CA ILE A 224 12.05 -10.88 -17.61
C ILE A 224 11.23 -12.15 -17.39
N GLU A 225 10.08 -12.00 -16.74
CA GLU A 225 9.19 -13.10 -16.40
C GLU A 225 7.81 -12.92 -17.01
N SER A 226 7.20 -14.00 -17.49
CA SER A 226 5.77 -14.04 -17.74
C SER A 226 5.04 -14.62 -16.55
N ILE A 227 4.01 -13.92 -16.07
CA ILE A 227 3.21 -14.31 -14.92
C ILE A 227 1.78 -14.58 -15.37
N THR A 228 1.25 -15.74 -15.00
CA THR A 228 -0.14 -16.12 -15.24
C THR A 228 -0.96 -15.89 -13.97
N ILE A 229 -1.93 -14.98 -14.08
CA ILE A 229 -2.86 -14.64 -13.00
C ILE A 229 -4.23 -15.24 -13.30
N LYS A 230 -4.71 -16.11 -12.41
CA LYS A 230 -6.03 -16.73 -12.50
C LYS A 230 -6.75 -16.57 -11.17
N ASN A 231 -8.04 -16.20 -11.22
CA ASN A 231 -8.85 -15.96 -10.02
C ASN A 231 -8.16 -15.02 -9.02
N ASN A 232 -7.49 -13.98 -9.52
CA ASN A 232 -6.81 -12.98 -8.71
C ASN A 232 -5.59 -13.49 -7.92
N GLU A 233 -5.06 -14.65 -8.31
CA GLU A 233 -3.87 -15.25 -7.72
C GLU A 233 -2.82 -15.50 -8.79
N ASN A 234 -1.55 -15.39 -8.39
CA ASN A 234 -0.46 -15.88 -9.21
C ASN A 234 -0.52 -17.40 -9.25
N THR A 235 -0.60 -17.94 -10.46
CA THR A 235 -0.69 -19.39 -10.70
C THR A 235 0.53 -19.97 -11.40
N GLU A 236 1.34 -19.13 -12.05
CA GLU A 236 2.52 -19.55 -12.80
C GLU A 236 3.47 -18.37 -12.98
N ASN A 237 4.75 -18.60 -12.70
CA ASN A 237 5.85 -17.71 -13.08
C ASN A 237 6.76 -18.45 -14.04
N LYS A 238 7.06 -17.82 -15.17
CA LYS A 238 8.04 -18.33 -16.12
C LYS A 238 9.10 -17.29 -16.40
N VAL A 239 10.34 -17.63 -16.10
CA VAL A 239 11.52 -16.85 -16.51
C VAL A 239 11.75 -17.00 -18.02
N ILE A 240 11.75 -15.87 -18.73
CA ILE A 240 12.05 -15.78 -20.17
C ILE A 240 13.55 -15.54 -20.37
N LEU A 241 14.10 -14.59 -19.62
CA LEU A 241 15.51 -14.22 -19.64
C LEU A 241 15.90 -13.83 -18.22
N GLU A 242 17.10 -14.20 -17.81
CA GLU A 242 17.69 -13.85 -16.53
C GLU A 242 19.14 -13.44 -16.74
N ALA A 243 19.59 -12.47 -15.96
CA ALA A 243 20.93 -11.95 -16.00
C ALA A 243 21.43 -11.66 -14.57
N GLU A 244 22.67 -12.04 -14.31
CA GLU A 244 23.36 -11.75 -13.06
C GLU A 244 24.39 -10.64 -13.28
N TYR A 245 24.64 -9.79 -12.30
CA TYR A 245 25.69 -8.77 -12.37
C TYR A 245 26.27 -8.45 -11.00
N ASP A 246 27.51 -7.96 -10.95
CA ASP A 246 28.05 -7.36 -9.72
C ASP A 246 27.46 -5.96 -9.54
N MET A 247 26.83 -5.70 -8.40
CA MET A 247 26.10 -4.44 -8.15
C MET A 247 26.99 -3.18 -8.13
N GLU A 248 28.30 -3.31 -7.93
CA GLU A 248 29.21 -2.15 -7.98
C GLU A 248 29.53 -1.73 -9.42
N SER A 249 29.48 -2.66 -10.37
CA SER A 249 29.96 -2.45 -11.73
C SER A 249 28.92 -2.67 -12.83
N GLY A 250 27.80 -3.31 -12.52
CA GLY A 250 26.80 -3.76 -13.50
C GLY A 250 27.29 -4.90 -14.40
N LEU A 251 28.50 -5.42 -14.20
CA LEU A 251 29.19 -6.36 -15.09
C LEU A 251 30.10 -7.31 -14.27
N CYS A 252 31.15 -7.90 -14.85
CA CYS A 252 31.98 -8.94 -14.23
C CYS A 252 32.97 -8.48 -13.14
N ASN A 253 32.80 -7.31 -12.51
CA ASN A 253 33.74 -6.91 -11.45
C ASN A 253 33.65 -7.89 -10.27
N ARG A 254 34.80 -8.33 -9.74
CA ARG A 254 34.88 -9.38 -8.70
C ARG A 254 34.16 -10.71 -9.04
N ALA A 255 33.86 -10.97 -10.31
CA ALA A 255 33.16 -12.17 -10.76
C ALA A 255 33.76 -13.48 -10.23
N GLU A 256 35.09 -13.56 -10.12
CA GLU A 256 35.80 -14.74 -9.57
C GLU A 256 35.45 -15.02 -8.10
N ILE A 257 35.28 -13.97 -7.28
CA ILE A 257 34.92 -14.10 -5.85
C ILE A 257 33.46 -14.53 -5.71
N LEU A 258 32.62 -14.10 -6.66
CA LEU A 258 31.18 -14.33 -6.66
C LEU A 258 30.75 -15.56 -7.49
N GLY A 259 31.68 -16.23 -8.18
CA GLY A 259 31.42 -17.40 -9.01
C GLY A 259 30.71 -17.11 -10.35
N ILE A 260 30.67 -15.85 -10.79
CA ILE A 260 30.00 -15.44 -12.03
C ILE A 260 30.90 -15.75 -13.24
N ILE A 261 30.39 -16.50 -14.21
CA ILE A 261 31.11 -16.78 -15.47
C ILE A 261 30.69 -15.82 -16.58
N LYS A 262 29.44 -15.38 -16.54
CA LYS A 262 28.85 -14.40 -17.46
C LYS A 262 28.02 -13.41 -16.65
N ALA A 263 28.31 -12.12 -16.80
CA ALA A 263 27.49 -11.06 -16.23
C ALA A 263 26.66 -10.39 -17.31
N GLY A 264 25.48 -9.87 -16.99
CA GLY A 264 24.67 -9.16 -17.96
C GLY A 264 23.63 -8.24 -17.35
N ASN A 265 23.07 -7.40 -18.20
CA ASN A 265 22.03 -6.44 -17.85
C ASN A 265 20.97 -6.40 -18.95
N ILE A 266 19.70 -6.32 -18.53
CA ILE A 266 18.56 -6.17 -19.43
C ILE A 266 18.27 -4.68 -19.55
N GLU A 267 18.86 -4.02 -20.54
CA GLU A 267 18.77 -2.55 -20.68
C GLU A 267 17.32 -2.10 -20.87
N ASP A 268 16.61 -2.76 -21.78
CA ASP A 268 15.24 -2.41 -22.12
C ASP A 268 14.51 -3.59 -22.76
N PHE A 269 13.19 -3.57 -22.70
CA PHE A 269 12.34 -4.49 -23.43
C PHE A 269 11.03 -3.85 -23.87
N GLU A 270 10.66 -4.14 -25.11
CA GLU A 270 9.45 -3.62 -25.75
C GLU A 270 8.53 -4.75 -26.15
N TYR A 271 7.23 -4.51 -26.04
CA TYR A 271 6.20 -5.44 -26.49
C TYR A 271 5.52 -4.96 -27.78
N ASP A 272 5.67 -5.74 -28.85
CA ASP A 272 4.86 -5.59 -30.07
C ASP A 272 3.57 -6.37 -29.88
N GLU A 273 2.51 -5.68 -29.44
CA GLU A 273 1.20 -6.29 -29.16
C GLU A 273 0.58 -6.94 -30.40
N THR A 274 0.80 -6.36 -31.59
CA THR A 274 0.21 -6.86 -32.85
C THR A 274 0.83 -8.20 -33.21
N LYS A 275 2.15 -8.33 -33.09
CA LYS A 275 2.87 -9.57 -33.42
C LYS A 275 3.00 -10.52 -32.24
N LYS A 276 2.68 -10.06 -31.03
CA LYS A 276 2.89 -10.79 -29.77
C LYS A 276 4.37 -11.15 -29.58
N LEU A 277 5.27 -10.22 -29.92
CA LEU A 277 6.71 -10.38 -29.80
C LEU A 277 7.26 -9.46 -28.72
N LEU A 278 8.16 -10.00 -27.91
CA LEU A 278 8.94 -9.26 -26.94
C LEU A 278 10.33 -9.01 -27.54
N LYS A 279 10.72 -7.75 -27.68
CA LYS A 279 12.07 -7.37 -28.08
C LYS A 279 12.86 -7.00 -26.84
N ILE A 280 14.08 -7.52 -26.70
CA ILE A 280 14.90 -7.32 -25.52
C ILE A 280 16.27 -6.83 -25.97
N ASN A 281 16.73 -5.72 -25.41
CA ASN A 281 18.11 -5.27 -25.52
C ASN A 281 18.87 -5.84 -24.32
N PHE A 282 19.83 -6.71 -24.59
CA PHE A 282 20.56 -7.45 -23.57
C PHE A 282 22.06 -7.23 -23.75
N ILE A 283 22.74 -6.85 -22.67
CA ILE A 283 24.19 -6.79 -22.62
C ILE A 283 24.70 -7.99 -21.85
N GLU A 284 25.62 -8.73 -22.43
CA GLU A 284 26.33 -9.82 -21.75
C GLU A 284 27.84 -9.56 -21.80
N GLN A 285 28.54 -9.89 -20.73
CA GLN A 285 29.99 -9.92 -20.64
C GLN A 285 30.44 -11.32 -20.24
N ASP A 286 31.34 -11.91 -21.04
CA ASP A 286 32.09 -13.11 -20.65
C ASP A 286 33.18 -12.69 -19.66
N CYS A 287 33.09 -13.18 -18.42
CA CYS A 287 33.99 -12.76 -17.35
C CYS A 287 35.42 -13.29 -17.53
N SER A 288 35.61 -14.34 -18.34
CA SER A 288 36.92 -14.97 -18.59
C SER A 288 37.81 -14.12 -19.49
N ASN A 289 37.22 -13.44 -20.47
CA ASN A 289 37.94 -12.63 -21.47
C ASN A 289 37.51 -11.16 -21.50
N LYS A 290 36.57 -10.78 -20.61
CA LYS A 290 35.97 -9.44 -20.48
C LYS A 290 35.29 -8.92 -21.76
N LYS A 291 35.02 -9.80 -22.73
CA LYS A 291 34.37 -9.42 -23.99
C LYS A 291 32.91 -9.14 -23.72
N ILE A 292 32.47 -7.97 -24.19
CA ILE A 292 31.07 -7.55 -24.11
C ILE A 292 30.39 -7.82 -25.46
N SER A 293 29.17 -8.35 -25.39
CA SER A 293 28.25 -8.51 -26.51
C SER A 293 26.94 -7.79 -26.22
N ASN A 294 26.49 -7.01 -27.20
CA ASN A 294 25.17 -6.40 -27.18
C ASN A 294 24.26 -7.24 -28.08
N GLU A 295 23.26 -7.87 -27.49
CA GLU A 295 22.31 -8.74 -28.16
C GLU A 295 20.94 -8.07 -28.25
N LYS A 296 20.34 -8.18 -29.43
CA LYS A 296 18.92 -7.86 -29.63
C LYS A 296 18.18 -9.16 -29.76
N LEU A 297 17.49 -9.55 -28.69
CA LEU A 297 16.73 -10.78 -28.64
C LEU A 297 15.27 -10.52 -29.01
N VAL A 298 14.65 -11.48 -29.68
CA VAL A 298 13.22 -11.44 -29.99
C VAL A 298 12.60 -12.72 -29.47
N TYR A 299 11.64 -12.60 -28.56
CA TYR A 299 10.92 -13.72 -27.97
C TYR A 299 9.48 -13.75 -28.47
N ASP A 300 9.06 -14.89 -29.02
CA ASP A 300 7.69 -15.16 -29.45
C ASP A 300 6.87 -15.66 -28.26
N LEU A 301 6.02 -14.80 -27.71
CA LEU A 301 5.22 -15.12 -26.52
C LEU A 301 4.15 -16.19 -26.80
N LYS A 302 3.75 -16.39 -28.06
CA LYS A 302 2.76 -17.40 -28.43
C LYS A 302 3.41 -18.78 -28.61
N LYS A 303 4.57 -18.81 -29.25
CA LYS A 303 5.32 -20.05 -29.50
C LYS A 303 6.24 -20.42 -28.37
N ASP A 304 6.46 -19.50 -27.43
CA ASP A 304 7.24 -19.72 -26.23
C ASP A 304 8.74 -19.95 -26.51
N ILE A 305 9.27 -19.31 -27.57
CA ILE A 305 10.64 -19.50 -28.07
C ILE A 305 11.31 -18.17 -28.44
N PHE A 306 12.64 -18.14 -28.39
CA PHE A 306 13.42 -17.07 -29.04
C PHE A 306 13.44 -17.28 -30.55
N ILE A 307 13.21 -16.21 -31.30
CA ILE A 307 13.40 -16.14 -32.75
C ILE A 307 14.81 -15.59 -32.96
N ASN A 308 15.69 -16.38 -33.58
CA ASN A 308 17.06 -15.95 -33.88
C ASN A 308 17.06 -14.58 -34.59
N SER A 309 17.68 -13.58 -33.96
CA SER A 309 17.80 -12.22 -34.51
C SER A 309 18.84 -12.09 -35.64
N LYS A 310 19.43 -13.22 -36.07
CA LYS A 310 20.43 -13.28 -37.16
C LYS A 310 19.83 -13.30 -38.56
N ASP A 311 18.51 -13.37 -38.71
CA ASP A 311 17.83 -13.25 -40.00
C ASP A 311 17.11 -11.90 -40.11
N LYS A 312 17.88 -10.83 -40.34
CA LYS A 312 17.39 -9.61 -41.01
C LYS A 312 18.51 -8.76 -41.58
#